data_AF-A0A957R3L1-F1
#
_entry.id   AF-A0A957R3L1-F1
#
_cell.length_a   1.000
_cell.length_b   1.000
_cell.length_c   1.000
_cell.angle_alpha   90.00
_cell.angle_beta   90.00
_cell.angle_gamma   90.00
#
_symmetry.space_group_name_H-M   'P 1'
#
loop_
_entity.id
_entity.type
_entity.pdbx_description
1 polymer ?
#
loop_
_entity_poly.entity_id
_entity_poly.type
_entity_poly.pdbx_seq_one_letter_code
_entity_poly.pdbx_strand_id
1 'polypeptide(L)'
;VTVEIAKKLDVPNMMLIVNKMPQVYDFEAIKQQVEEAYDAEVAALIPHSDEMMALGSKGVFALQFPDNEVSQILQTVADRLAQ
;
A
#
# COMPACT_ATOMS: atom_id res chain seq x y z
N VAL A 1 14.97 -7.48 -4.65
CA VAL A 1 14.87 -8.56 -5.67
C VAL A 1 13.63 -8.38 -6.54
N THR A 2 12.41 -8.35 -5.99
CA THR A 2 11.17 -8.24 -6.79
C THR A 2 11.07 -6.94 -7.61
N VAL A 3 11.37 -5.78 -7.00
CA VAL A 3 11.37 -4.48 -7.71
C VAL A 3 12.36 -4.48 -8.88
N GLU A 4 13.58 -4.95 -8.65
CA GLU A 4 14.60 -5.08 -9.70
C GLU A 4 14.16 -6.00 -10.85
N ILE A 5 13.45 -7.09 -10.55
CA ILE A 5 12.91 -7.98 -11.58
C ILE A 5 11.82 -7.25 -12.37
N ALA A 6 10.90 -6.56 -11.70
CA ALA A 6 9.85 -5.80 -12.36
C ALA A 6 10.42 -4.69 -13.27
N LYS A 7 11.47 -3.99 -12.82
CA LYS A 7 12.21 -3.02 -13.65
C LYS A 7 12.82 -3.68 -14.89
N LYS A 8 13.48 -4.83 -14.74
CA LYS A 8 14.10 -5.56 -15.87
C LYS A 8 13.10 -6.14 -16.88
N LEU A 9 11.86 -6.35 -16.44
CA LEU A 9 10.77 -6.81 -17.30
C LEU A 9 9.96 -5.65 -17.90
N ASP A 10 10.40 -4.40 -17.70
CA ASP A 10 9.71 -3.20 -18.16
C ASP A 10 8.23 -3.17 -17.77
N VAL A 11 7.93 -3.57 -16.51
CA VAL A 11 6.54 -3.59 -16.02
C VAL A 11 5.97 -2.16 -16.06
N PRO A 12 4.88 -1.93 -16.82
CA PRO A 12 4.29 -0.61 -16.93
C PRO A 12 3.61 -0.22 -15.62
N ASN A 13 3.63 1.08 -15.30
CA ASN A 13 2.94 1.67 -14.14
C ASN A 13 3.30 0.99 -12.80
N MET A 14 4.58 0.63 -12.61
CA MET A 14 5.05 0.01 -11.37
C MET A 14 4.93 0.99 -10.20
N MET A 15 4.22 0.56 -9.16
CA MET A 15 3.97 1.32 -7.93
C MET A 15 4.21 0.44 -6.70
N LEU A 16 4.60 1.06 -5.58
CA LEU A 16 4.80 0.41 -4.29
C LEU A 16 3.68 0.75 -3.31
N ILE A 17 3.33 -0.22 -2.47
CA ILE A 17 2.49 -0.01 -1.29
C ILE A 17 3.29 -0.47 -0.08
N VAL A 18 3.48 0.41 0.90
CA VAL A 18 4.09 0.04 2.18
C VAL A 18 2.98 -0.48 3.07
N ASN A 19 2.98 -1.79 3.32
CA ASN A 19 1.92 -2.42 4.10
C ASN A 19 2.23 -2.45 5.60
N LYS A 20 1.19 -2.32 6.42
CA LYS A 20 1.18 -2.51 7.87
C LYS A 20 2.17 -1.61 8.62
N MET A 21 2.11 -0.32 8.33
CA MET A 21 2.99 0.66 8.96
C MET A 21 2.54 0.94 10.41
N PRO A 22 3.44 0.82 11.40
CA PRO A 22 3.15 1.30 12.75
C PRO A 22 2.84 2.79 12.76
N GLN A 23 1.75 3.18 13.45
CA GLN A 23 1.30 4.58 13.51
C GLN A 23 2.27 5.53 14.21
N VAL A 24 3.27 4.99 14.92
CA VAL A 24 4.31 5.80 15.58
C VAL A 24 5.34 6.38 14.62
N TYR A 25 5.37 5.92 13.37
CA TYR A 25 6.29 6.44 12.35
C TYR A 25 5.75 7.70 11.68
N ASP A 26 6.68 8.52 11.19
CA ASP A 26 6.39 9.60 10.26
C ASP A 26 6.17 9.01 8.86
N PHE A 27 4.94 9.11 8.37
CA PHE A 27 4.51 8.57 7.08
C PHE A 27 5.28 9.19 5.91
N GLU A 28 5.56 10.49 5.94
CA GLU A 28 6.27 11.17 4.86
C GLU A 28 7.74 10.79 4.84
N ALA A 29 8.38 10.70 6.01
CA ALA A 29 9.76 10.24 6.11
C ALA A 29 9.93 8.80 5.61
N ILE A 30 9.00 7.90 5.97
CA ILE A 30 9.00 6.52 5.48
C ILE A 30 8.75 6.46 3.97
N LYS A 31 7.83 7.28 3.46
CA LYS A 31 7.57 7.37 2.02
C LYS A 31 8.86 7.71 1.28
N GLN A 32 9.51 8.82 1.66
CA GLN A 32 10.74 9.27 1.04
C GLN A 32 11.82 8.19 1.11
N GLN A 33 12.03 7.58 2.28
CA GLN A 33 13.02 6.54 2.46
C GLN A 33 12.79 5.33 1.54
N VAL A 34 11.53 4.91 1.37
CA VAL A 34 11.19 3.76 0.51
C VAL A 34 11.34 4.13 -0.97
N GLU A 35 10.89 5.32 -1.38
CA GLU A 35 11.05 5.80 -2.76
C GLU A 35 12.54 5.89 -3.14
N GLU A 36 13.39 6.41 -2.27
CA GLU A 36 14.84 6.47 -2.48
C GLU A 36 15.49 5.07 -2.52
N ALA A 37 15.08 4.17 -1.63
CA ALA A 37 15.68 2.84 -1.53
C ALA A 37 15.35 1.94 -2.73
N TYR A 38 14.17 2.10 -3.33
CA TYR A 38 13.69 1.26 -4.42
C TYR A 38 13.64 1.97 -5.77
N ASP A 39 13.84 3.29 -5.80
CA ASP A 39 13.72 4.12 -7.00
C ASP A 39 12.41 3.79 -7.73
N ALA A 40 11.31 3.87 -6.98
CA ALA A 40 9.96 3.52 -7.42
C ALA A 40 8.94 4.28 -6.58
N GLU A 41 7.86 4.74 -7.21
CA GLU A 41 6.83 5.54 -6.55
C GLU A 41 6.12 4.74 -5.44
N VAL A 42 5.94 5.35 -4.27
CA VAL A 42 5.07 4.81 -3.21
C VAL A 42 3.67 5.40 -3.39
N ALA A 43 2.76 4.56 -3.88
CA ALA A 43 1.38 4.91 -4.13
C ALA A 43 0.54 5.04 -2.85
N ALA A 44 0.90 4.29 -1.81
CA ALA A 44 0.20 4.28 -0.54
C ALA A 44 1.05 3.74 0.61
N LEU A 45 0.75 4.23 1.80
CA LEU A 45 1.22 3.71 3.08
C LEU A 45 -0.03 3.21 3.83
N ILE A 46 -0.09 1.91 4.10
CA ILE A 46 -1.24 1.31 4.80
C ILE A 46 -0.87 1.21 6.29
N PRO A 47 -1.59 1.91 7.20
CA PRO A 47 -1.34 1.76 8.62
C PRO A 47 -1.69 0.36 9.12
N HIS A 48 -1.12 -0.01 10.25
CA HIS A 48 -1.61 -1.16 11.01
C HIS A 48 -3.09 -0.98 11.38
N SER A 49 -3.89 -2.02 11.16
CA SER A 49 -5.33 -2.04 11.48
C SER A 49 -5.67 -3.27 12.33
N ASP A 50 -6.08 -3.04 13.57
CA ASP A 50 -6.55 -4.09 14.47
C ASP A 50 -7.85 -4.72 13.97
N GLU A 51 -8.72 -3.92 13.34
CA GLU A 51 -9.96 -4.42 12.72
C GLU A 51 -9.66 -5.42 11.59
N MET A 52 -8.68 -5.11 10.73
CA MET A 52 -8.24 -6.02 9.67
C MET A 52 -7.64 -7.30 10.25
N MET A 53 -6.86 -7.19 11.32
CA MET A 53 -6.32 -8.36 12.02
C MET A 53 -7.42 -9.21 12.68
N ALA A 54 -8.41 -8.59 13.29
CA ALA A 54 -9.53 -9.27 13.93
C ALA A 54 -10.42 -10.00 12.89
N LEU A 55 -10.61 -9.41 11.71
CA LEU A 55 -11.31 -10.05 10.59
C LEU A 55 -10.55 -11.29 10.12
N GLY A 56 -9.23 -11.17 9.92
CA GLY A 56 -8.40 -12.24 9.38
C GLY A 56 -8.94 -12.77 8.05
N SER A 57 -8.97 -14.09 7.87
CA SER A 57 -9.47 -14.73 6.64
C SER A 57 -10.98 -14.94 6.58
N LYS A 58 -11.77 -14.29 7.46
CA LYS A 58 -13.23 -14.50 7.52
C LYS A 58 -14.02 -13.74 6.44
N GLY A 59 -13.35 -12.89 5.67
CA GLY A 59 -13.97 -12.16 4.57
C GLY A 59 -13.02 -11.18 3.89
N VAL A 60 -13.57 -10.39 2.96
CA VAL A 60 -12.84 -9.34 2.25
C VAL A 60 -13.00 -8.03 3.02
N PHE A 61 -11.90 -7.49 3.54
CA PHE A 61 -11.92 -6.34 4.45
C PHE A 61 -12.64 -5.12 3.86
N ALA A 62 -12.29 -4.70 2.65
CA ALA A 62 -12.86 -3.52 2.01
C ALA A 62 -14.38 -3.60 1.75
N LEU A 63 -14.94 -4.80 1.66
CA LEU A 63 -16.39 -4.99 1.48
C LEU A 63 -17.16 -4.91 2.81
N GLN A 64 -16.51 -5.25 3.92
CA GLN A 64 -17.14 -5.24 5.25
C GLN A 64 -16.93 -3.90 5.98
N PHE A 65 -15.81 -3.23 5.69
CA PHE A 65 -15.42 -1.97 6.31
C PHE A 65 -15.10 -0.91 5.23
N PRO A 66 -16.08 -0.51 4.39
CA PRO A 66 -15.82 0.40 3.26
C PRO A 66 -15.30 1.77 3.71
N ASP A 67 -15.72 2.25 4.88
CA ASP A 67 -15.34 3.57 5.41
C ASP A 67 -14.05 3.54 6.26
N ASN A 68 -13.45 2.37 6.46
CA ASN A 68 -12.18 2.26 7.19
C ASN A 68 -11.03 2.88 6.37
N GLU A 69 -10.09 3.52 7.06
CA GLU A 69 -8.92 4.17 6.47
C GLU A 69 -8.17 3.28 5.47
N VAL A 70 -7.95 2.00 5.80
CA VAL A 70 -7.26 1.06 4.91
C VAL A 70 -8.05 0.84 3.62
N SER A 71 -9.37 0.73 3.70
CA SER A 71 -10.24 0.57 2.54
C SER A 71 -10.22 1.79 1.64
N GLN A 72 -10.28 2.99 2.22
CA GLN A 72 -10.22 4.27 1.48
C GLN A 72 -8.87 4.49 0.79
N ILE A 73 -7.77 4.13 1.45
CA ILE A 73 -6.42 4.17 0.87
C ILE A 73 -6.33 3.20 -0.32
N LEU A 74 -6.79 1.96 -0.15
CA LEU A 74 -6.78 0.97 -1.23
C LEU A 74 -7.67 1.38 -2.41
N GLN A 75 -8.83 1.99 -2.14
CA GLN A 75 -9.70 2.52 -3.18
C GLN A 75 -8.99 3.61 -4.00
N THR A 76 -8.30 4.54 -3.33
CA THR A 76 -7.52 5.59 -4.01
C THR A 76 -6.45 5.00 -4.94
N VAL A 77 -5.75 3.94 -4.51
CA VAL A 77 -4.76 3.26 -5.36
C VAL A 77 -5.44 2.54 -6.53
N ALA A 78 -6.57 1.88 -6.29
CA ALA A 78 -7.33 1.20 -7.34
C ALA A 78 -7.82 2.18 -8.42
N ASP A 79 -8.29 3.36 -8.03
CA ASP A 79 -8.74 4.41 -8.95
C ASP A 79 -7.59 4.91 -9.84
N ARG A 80 -6.38 5.00 -9.30
CA ARG A 80 -5.18 5.35 -10.07
C ARG A 80 -4.78 4.28 -11.08
N LEU A 81 -4.97 3.00 -10.74
CA LEU A 81 -4.64 1.87 -11.63
C LEU A 81 -5.69 1.66 -12.73
N ALA A 82 -6.91 2.11 -12.51
CA ALA A 82 -8.02 1.98 -13.47
C ALA A 82 -8.00 3.07 -14.57
N GLN A 83 -7.10 4.05 -14.48
CA GLN A 83 -6.85 5.08 -15.49
C GLN A 83 -6.00 4.54 -16.64
#